data_AF-A0A259H5G8-F1
#
_entry.id   AF-A0A259H5G8-F1
#
_cell.length_a   1.000
_cell.length_b   1.000
_cell.length_c   1.000
_cell.angle_alpha   90.00
_cell.angle_beta   90.00
_cell.angle_gamma   90.00
#
_symmetry.space_group_name_H-M   'P 1'
#
loop_
_entity.id
_entity.type
_entity.pdbx_description
1 polymer ?
#
loop_
_entity_poly.entity_id
_entity_poly.type
_entity_poly.pdbx_seq_one_letter_code
_entity_poly.pdbx_strand_id
1 'polypeptide(L)'
;ELEAALGRTAALGLTELDRLERIVATLPSDLGVTRRSKLPTLMRLEASYPGLRVPAIARLLGISPQGAAKLAAQARSAVTVRY
;
A
#
# COMPACT_ATOMS: atom_id res chain seq x y z
N GLU A 1 17.90 14.90 27.67
CA GLU A 1 16.46 14.62 27.37
C GLU A 1 16.16 14.51 25.87
N LEU A 2 16.61 15.46 25.04
CA LEU A 2 16.42 15.42 23.58
C LEU A 2 16.97 14.15 22.92
N GLU A 3 18.19 13.74 23.26
CA GLU A 3 18.82 12.53 22.72
C GLU A 3 17.98 11.28 22.96
N ALA A 4 17.47 11.10 24.19
CA ALA A 4 16.59 9.99 24.53
C ALA A 4 15.25 10.06 23.78
N ALA A 5 14.69 11.26 23.56
CA ALA A 5 13.48 11.45 22.77
C ALA A 5 13.71 11.10 21.29
N LEU A 6 14.83 11.53 20.72
CA LEU A 6 15.25 11.17 19.36
C LEU A 6 15.44 9.67 19.21
N GLY A 7 16.13 9.02 20.15
CA GLY A 7 16.33 7.58 20.15
C GLY A 7 15.02 6.80 20.15
N ARG A 8 14.03 7.21 20.97
CA ARG A 8 12.69 6.60 20.97
C ARG A 8 11.96 6.78 19.64
N THR A 9 11.96 7.98 19.09
CA THR A 9 11.30 8.26 17.80
C THR A 9 11.93 7.46 16.67
N ALA A 10 13.26 7.37 16.64
CA ALA A 10 13.98 6.56 15.65
C ALA A 10 13.64 5.07 15.77
N ALA A 11 13.64 4.52 16.99
CA ALA A 11 13.29 3.12 17.23
C ALA A 11 11.84 2.78 16.80
N LEU A 12 10.89 3.68 17.08
CA LEU A 12 9.51 3.55 16.62
C LEU A 12 9.42 3.58 15.09
N GLY A 13 10.13 4.51 14.45
CA GLY A 13 10.19 4.61 12.99
C GLY A 13 10.76 3.35 12.33
N LEU A 14 11.85 2.81 12.87
CA LEU A 14 12.44 1.55 12.37
C LEU A 14 11.50 0.36 12.55
N THR A 15 10.80 0.29 13.69
CA THR A 15 9.83 -0.78 13.94
C THR A 15 8.67 -0.74 12.94
N GLU A 16 8.16 0.44 12.61
CA GLU A 16 7.10 0.58 11.60
C GLU A 16 7.63 0.29 10.19
N LEU A 17 8.86 0.70 9.87
CA LEU A 17 9.49 0.37 8.60
C LEU A 17 9.63 -1.16 8.42
N ASP A 18 10.14 -1.87 9.44
CA ASP A 18 10.23 -3.34 9.44
C ASP A 18 8.85 -4.00 9.27
N ARG A 19 7.80 -3.39 9.81
CA ARG A 19 6.42 -3.88 9.63
C ARG A 19 5.96 -3.72 8.17
N LEU A 20 6.21 -2.56 7.57
CA LEU A 20 5.87 -2.28 6.18
C LEU A 20 6.64 -3.16 5.20
N GLU A 21 7.94 -3.35 5.41
CA GLU A 21 8.77 -4.21 4.58
C GLU A 21 8.26 -5.65 4.57
N ARG A 22 7.89 -6.18 5.74
CA ARG A 22 7.26 -7.50 5.85
C ARG A 22 5.94 -7.58 5.08
N ILE A 23 5.09 -6.56 5.16
CA ILE A 23 3.82 -6.55 4.40
C ILE A 23 4.11 -6.55 2.90
N VAL A 24 5.01 -5.68 2.43
CA VAL A 24 5.39 -5.56 1.02
C VAL A 24 5.99 -6.88 0.50
N ALA A 25 6.81 -7.56 1.29
CA ALA A 25 7.39 -8.86 0.95
C ALA A 25 6.32 -9.97 0.76
N THR A 26 5.13 -9.80 1.34
CA THR A 26 4.00 -10.75 1.15
C THR A 26 3.08 -10.37 -0.02
N LEU A 27 3.32 -9.25 -0.70
CA LEU A 27 2.54 -8.88 -1.87
C LEU A 27 2.90 -9.81 -3.05
N PRO A 28 1.93 -10.19 -3.90
CA PRO A 28 2.21 -11.02 -5.06
C PRO A 28 3.24 -10.35 -5.99
N SER A 29 4.26 -11.10 -6.40
CA SER A 29 5.26 -10.65 -7.38
C SER A 29 4.71 -10.59 -8.80
N ASP A 30 3.74 -11.47 -9.12
CA ASP A 30 2.97 -11.45 -10.35
C ASP A 30 1.48 -11.26 -10.04
N LEU A 31 0.88 -10.25 -10.68
CA LEU A 31 -0.53 -9.90 -10.54
C LEU A 31 -1.33 -10.22 -11.81
N GLY A 32 -0.71 -10.80 -12.84
CA GLY A 32 -1.35 -11.08 -14.13
C GLY A 32 -1.82 -9.81 -14.86
N VAL A 33 -1.24 -8.66 -14.54
CA VAL A 33 -1.61 -7.36 -15.12
C VAL A 33 -0.55 -6.84 -16.08
N THR A 34 -0.99 -6.14 -17.11
CA THR A 34 -0.07 -5.44 -18.03
C THR A 34 0.73 -4.35 -17.31
N ARG A 35 1.92 -4.00 -17.84
CA ARG A 35 2.81 -2.95 -17.29
C ARG A 35 2.15 -1.59 -17.04
N ARG A 36 1.09 -1.25 -17.78
CA ARG A 36 0.33 0.02 -17.63
C ARG A 36 -0.66 0.02 -16.46
N SER A 37 -0.86 -1.13 -15.79
CA SER A 37 -1.78 -1.23 -14.66
C SER A 37 -1.23 -0.47 -13.45
N LYS A 38 -2.10 0.29 -12.79
CA LYS A 38 -1.78 0.97 -11.52
C LYS A 38 -2.03 0.09 -10.29
N LEU A 39 -2.45 -1.16 -10.49
CA LEU A 39 -2.75 -2.11 -9.41
C LEU A 39 -1.54 -2.39 -8.49
N PRO A 40 -0.32 -2.65 -9.02
CA PRO A 40 0.84 -2.88 -8.14
C PRO A 40 1.16 -1.65 -7.27
N THR A 41 0.99 -0.45 -7.83
CA THR A 41 1.16 0.80 -7.09
C THR A 41 0.09 0.98 -6.02
N LEU A 42 -1.18 0.67 -6.33
CA LEU A 42 -2.25 0.71 -5.33
C LEU A 42 -2.00 -0.26 -4.17
N MET A 43 -1.58 -1.50 -4.45
CA MET A 43 -1.32 -2.49 -3.40
C MET A 43 -0.19 -2.05 -2.45
N ARG A 44 0.85 -1.42 -2.97
CA ARG A 44 1.91 -0.81 -2.13
C ARG A 44 1.39 0.38 -1.33
N LEU A 45 0.55 1.24 -1.93
CA LEU A 45 -0.07 2.36 -1.21
C LEU A 45 -0.99 1.90 -0.08
N GLU A 46 -1.80 0.87 -0.29
CA GLU A 46 -2.65 0.29 0.76
C GLU A 46 -1.84 -0.40 1.87
N ALA A 47 -0.68 -0.98 1.54
CA ALA A 47 0.24 -1.52 2.56
C ALA A 47 0.78 -0.41 3.48
N SER A 48 1.11 0.75 2.91
CA SER A 48 1.61 1.92 3.66
C SER A 48 0.52 2.73 4.34
N TYR A 49 -0.68 2.78 3.76
CA TYR A 49 -1.82 3.56 4.22
C TYR A 49 -3.09 2.71 4.17
N PRO A 50 -3.34 1.85 5.18
CA PRO A 50 -4.48 0.94 5.14
C PRO A 50 -5.82 1.68 5.09
N GLY A 51 -6.72 1.25 4.20
CA GLY A 51 -8.09 1.75 4.14
C GLY A 51 -8.26 3.00 3.30
N LEU A 52 -7.47 3.14 2.23
CA LEU A 52 -7.61 4.27 1.30
C LEU A 52 -9.01 4.29 0.69
N ARG A 53 -9.68 5.44 0.81
CA ARG A 53 -10.99 5.67 0.18
C ARG A 53 -10.79 5.98 -1.30
N VAL A 54 -11.80 5.65 -2.12
CA VAL A 54 -11.78 5.87 -3.58
C VAL A 54 -11.32 7.28 -4.00
N PRO A 55 -11.76 8.38 -3.35
CA PRO A 55 -11.27 9.72 -3.70
C PRO A 55 -9.77 9.91 -3.48
N ALA A 56 -9.21 9.32 -2.42
CA ALA A 56 -7.78 9.37 -2.15
C ALA A 56 -7.00 8.55 -3.19
N ILE A 57 -7.49 7.37 -3.54
CA ILE A 57 -6.92 6.53 -4.62
C ILE A 57 -6.89 7.29 -5.94
N ALA A 58 -8.01 7.91 -6.32
CA ALA A 58 -8.13 8.70 -7.55
C ALA A 58 -7.09 9.84 -7.59
N ARG A 59 -6.95 10.58 -6.47
CA ARG A 59 -6.00 11.68 -6.33
C ARG A 59 -4.55 11.21 -6.37
N LEU A 60 -4.20 10.19 -5.59
CA LEU A 60 -2.83 9.67 -5.48
C LEU A 60 -2.35 9.02 -6.78
N LEU A 61 -3.25 8.37 -7.52
CA LEU A 61 -2.90 7.66 -8.75
C LEU A 61 -3.15 8.47 -10.03
N GLY A 62 -3.76 9.66 -9.93
CA GLY A 62 -4.11 10.51 -11.08
C GLY A 62 -5.05 9.79 -12.05
N ILE A 63 -6.13 9.19 -11.55
CA ILE A 63 -7.14 8.48 -12.35
C ILE A 63 -8.56 8.95 -11.99
N SER A 64 -9.54 8.63 -12.84
CA SER A 64 -10.94 8.94 -12.55
C SER A 64 -11.46 8.20 -11.31
N PRO A 65 -12.48 8.73 -10.61
CA PRO A 65 -13.11 8.03 -9.48
C PRO A 65 -13.65 6.65 -9.83
N GLN A 66 -14.22 6.50 -11.04
CA GLN A 66 -14.69 5.20 -11.53
C GLN A 66 -13.53 4.21 -11.75
N GLY A 67 -12.42 4.69 -12.32
CA GLY A 67 -11.19 3.89 -12.48
C GLY A 67 -10.61 3.47 -11.14
N ALA A 68 -10.58 4.38 -10.16
CA ALA A 68 -10.15 4.11 -8.79
C ALA A 68 -11.05 3.08 -8.09
N ALA A 69 -12.38 3.18 -8.22
CA ALA A 69 -13.31 2.22 -7.64
C ALA A 69 -13.10 0.81 -8.22
N LYS A 70 -12.94 0.70 -9.55
CA LYS A 70 -12.63 -0.57 -10.21
C LYS A 70 -11.29 -1.14 -9.75
N LEU A 71 -10.26 -0.30 -9.67
CA LEU A 71 -8.92 -0.71 -9.26
C LEU A 71 -8.90 -1.17 -7.79
N ALA A 72 -9.64 -0.50 -6.91
CA ALA A 72 -9.79 -0.88 -5.50
C ALA A 72 -10.49 -2.23 -5.35
N ALA A 73 -11.50 -2.52 -6.18
CA ALA A 73 -12.14 -3.84 -6.20
C ALA A 73 -11.15 -4.94 -6.62
N GLN A 74 -10.35 -4.69 -7.66
CA GLN A 74 -9.31 -5.62 -8.10
C GLN A 74 -8.25 -5.87 -7.02
N ALA A 75 -7.82 -4.82 -6.31
CA ALA A 75 -6.84 -4.95 -5.22
C ALA A 75 -7.35 -5.84 -4.08
N ARG A 76 -8.62 -5.70 -3.69
CA ARG A 76 -9.24 -6.58 -2.68
C ARG A 76 -9.27 -8.04 -3.14
N SER A 77 -9.65 -8.30 -4.39
CA SER A 77 -9.64 -9.65 -4.95
C SER A 77 -8.24 -10.25 -5.00
N ALA A 78 -7.21 -9.47 -5.34
CA ALA A 78 -5.83 -9.95 -5.44
C ALA A 78 -5.23 -10.34 -4.08
N VAL A 79 -5.68 -9.74 -2.98
CA VAL A 79 -5.22 -10.08 -1.61
C VAL A 79 -5.93 -11.33 -1.06
N THR A 80 -7.19 -11.56 -1.44
CA THR A 80 -7.98 -12.71 -0.96
C THR A 80 -7.58 -14.04 -1.60
N VAL A 81 -6.91 -14.05 -2.76
CA VAL A 81 -6.38 -15.26 -3.39
C VAL A 81 -5.07 -15.67 -2.67
N ARG A 82 -5.20 -16.13 -1.43
CA ARG A 82 -4.17 -16.85 -0.67
C ARG A 82 -4.78 -18.22 -0.33
N TYR A 83 -4.56 -19.22 -1.19
CA TYR A 83 -4.75 -20.63 -0.84
C TYR A 83 -3.50 -21.14 -0.15
#